data_AF-A0A1I6UAC3-F1
#
_entry.id   AF-A0A1I6UAC3-F1
#
_cell.length_a   1.000
_cell.length_b   1.000
_cell.length_c   1.000
_cell.angle_alpha   90.00
_cell.angle_beta   90.00
_cell.angle_gamma   90.00
#
_symmetry.space_group_name_H-M   'P 1'
#
loop_
_entity.id
_entity.type
_entity.pdbx_description
1 polymer ?
#
loop_
_entity_poly.entity_id
_entity_poly.type
_entity_poly.pdbx_seq_one_letter_code
_entity_poly.pdbx_strand_id
1 'polypeptide(L)'
;MHLSLLICLAFFYCIVQYLYLREAPGLLNVSTSYQGGWIETMVFTQEEVEAHLDKLEGWEYEEGRWIVRKFTFTSFMKGIAFVDEVGLISEAFNHHPFITIDHKVVTLRLTSWDDGGITAIDIKEAQQYNEAYDRMMQN
;
A
#
# COMPACT_ATOMS: atom_id res chain seq x y z
N MET A 1 22.08 -21.59 -27.05
CA MET A 1 23.03 -20.51 -26.69
C MET A 1 22.38 -19.16 -27.00
N HIS A 2 21.58 -18.59 -26.10
CA HIS A 2 21.21 -17.15 -26.09
C HIS A 2 20.34 -16.71 -24.89
N LEU A 3 20.33 -17.46 -23.78
CA LEU A 3 19.52 -17.13 -22.59
C LEU A 3 20.33 -16.56 -21.41
N SER A 4 21.60 -16.23 -21.63
CA SER A 4 22.55 -15.82 -20.57
C SER A 4 22.81 -14.31 -20.50
N LEU A 5 22.25 -13.53 -21.44
CA LEU A 5 22.47 -12.08 -21.56
C LEU A 5 21.35 -11.21 -20.97
N LEU A 6 20.19 -11.78 -20.62
CA LEU A 6 19.07 -11.04 -20.04
C LEU A 6 19.14 -10.89 -18.51
N ILE A 7 19.91 -11.73 -17.81
CA ILE A 7 20.07 -11.64 -16.35
C ILE A 7 21.05 -10.52 -15.95
N CYS A 8 21.88 -10.04 -16.88
CA CYS A 8 22.88 -9.00 -16.60
C CYS A 8 22.31 -7.56 -16.68
N LEU A 9 21.20 -7.35 -17.39
CA LEU A 9 20.58 -6.01 -17.54
C LEU A 9 19.69 -5.61 -16.35
N ALA A 10 19.12 -6.58 -15.62
CA ALA A 10 18.31 -6.31 -14.44
C ALA A 10 19.14 -5.83 -13.23
N PHE A 11 20.38 -6.31 -13.09
CA PHE A 11 21.28 -5.84 -12.03
C PHE A 11 21.80 -4.41 -12.29
N PHE A 12 21.98 -4.03 -13.56
CA PHE A 12 22.42 -2.68 -13.90
C PHE A 12 21.33 -1.62 -13.63
N TYR A 13 20.06 -1.95 -13.93
CA TYR A 13 18.95 -1.01 -13.70
C TYR A 13 18.71 -0.73 -12.21
N CYS A 14 18.92 -1.72 -11.33
CA CYS A 14 18.81 -1.54 -9.89
C CYS A 14 19.93 -0.65 -9.31
N ILE A 15 21.16 -0.76 -9.84
CA ILE A 15 22.30 0.07 -9.39
C ILE A 15 22.14 1.52 -9.86
N VAL A 16 21.66 1.77 -11.08
CA VAL A 16 21.48 3.14 -11.59
C VAL A 16 20.36 3.88 -10.86
N GLN A 17 19.26 3.21 -10.50
CA GLN A 17 18.19 3.83 -9.70
C GLN A 17 18.62 4.11 -8.25
N TYR A 18 19.43 3.22 -7.66
CA TYR A 18 19.99 3.40 -6.31
C TYR A 18 21.00 4.57 -6.24
N LEU A 19 21.76 4.81 -7.32
CA LEU A 19 22.71 5.92 -7.38
C LEU A 19 22.04 7.28 -7.63
N TYR A 20 20.91 7.33 -8.35
CA TYR A 20 20.21 8.60 -8.64
C TYR A 20 19.51 9.20 -7.40
N LEU A 21 19.11 8.37 -6.42
CA LEU A 21 18.48 8.83 -5.17
C LEU A 21 19.49 9.34 -4.12
N ARG A 22 20.79 9.28 -4.38
CA ARG A 22 21.84 9.70 -3.42
C ARG A 22 22.31 11.15 -3.57
N GLU A 23 21.91 11.86 -4.62
CA GLU A 23 22.45 13.19 -4.96
C GLU A 23 21.41 14.33 -4.88
N ALA A 24 20.48 14.29 -3.93
CA ALA A 24 19.67 15.45 -3.56
C ALA A 24 20.22 16.11 -2.27
N PRO A 25 21.14 17.09 -2.36
CA PRO A 25 21.62 17.80 -1.19
C PRO A 25 20.63 18.91 -0.80
N GLY A 26 20.09 18.78 0.42
CA GLY A 26 19.56 19.90 1.19
C GLY A 26 18.05 20.07 1.13
N LEU A 27 17.37 19.64 2.19
CA LEU A 27 16.54 20.51 3.03
C LEU A 27 16.06 19.75 4.28
N LEU A 28 16.35 20.38 5.43
CA LEU A 28 15.70 20.28 6.74
C LEU A 28 16.18 19.22 7.74
N ASN A 29 16.94 19.76 8.71
CA ASN A 29 17.26 19.20 10.01
C ASN A 29 16.03 18.65 10.74
N VAL A 30 16.06 17.35 11.03
CA VAL A 30 15.48 16.82 12.27
C VAL A 30 16.56 15.96 12.92
N SER A 31 17.00 16.38 14.11
CA SER A 31 17.98 15.65 14.91
C SER A 31 17.33 14.40 15.49
N THR A 32 17.57 13.24 14.89
CA THR A 32 17.43 11.95 15.57
C THR A 32 18.71 11.16 15.36
N SER A 33 19.54 11.13 16.41
CA SER A 33 20.67 10.21 16.49
C SER A 33 20.13 8.80 16.72
N TYR A 34 20.27 7.90 15.74
CA TYR A 34 20.03 6.48 15.94
C TYR A 34 21.24 5.68 15.44
N GLN A 35 21.90 5.00 16.38
CA GLN A 35 22.96 4.03 16.12
C GLN A 35 22.37 2.62 16.29
N GLY A 36 22.39 1.83 15.22
CA GLY A 36 22.00 0.40 15.24
C GLY A 36 20.64 0.14 14.59
N GLY A 37 20.66 -0.45 13.39
CA GLY A 37 19.51 -0.62 12.52
C GLY A 37 18.70 -1.89 12.78
N TRP A 38 17.38 -1.70 12.89
CA TRP A 38 16.33 -2.20 12.00
C TRP A 38 15.32 -1.04 11.90
N ILE A 39 14.67 -0.81 10.75
CA ILE A 39 13.64 0.24 10.66
C ILE A 39 12.46 -0.26 11.48
N GLU A 40 12.32 0.23 12.70
CA GLU A 40 11.12 0.00 13.50
C GLU A 40 9.96 0.68 12.77
N THR A 41 9.03 -0.11 12.24
CA THR A 41 7.80 0.40 11.63
C THR A 41 6.99 1.06 12.73
N MET A 42 6.84 2.38 12.67
CA MET A 42 6.10 3.13 13.67
C MET A 42 4.60 2.89 13.45
N VAL A 43 3.98 2.12 14.34
CA VAL A 43 2.53 1.98 14.43
C VAL A 43 1.94 3.34 14.80
N PHE A 44 0.93 3.78 14.04
CA PHE A 44 0.26 5.04 14.27
C PHE A 44 -0.63 5.01 15.51
N THR A 45 -0.76 6.15 16.18
CA THR A 45 -1.82 6.33 17.20
C THR A 45 -3.18 6.42 16.53
N GLN A 46 -4.25 6.27 17.32
CA GLN A 46 -5.60 6.42 16.80
C GLN A 46 -5.82 7.79 16.14
N GLU A 47 -5.33 8.87 16.76
CA GLU A 47 -5.47 10.23 16.24
C GLU A 47 -4.72 10.40 14.91
N GLU A 48 -3.56 9.76 14.76
CA GLU A 48 -2.81 9.77 13.50
C GLU A 48 -3.54 8.99 12.40
N VAL A 49 -4.09 7.82 12.72
CA VAL A 49 -4.92 7.05 11.78
C VAL A 49 -6.11 7.88 11.32
N GLU A 50 -6.87 8.46 12.25
CA GLU A 50 -8.04 9.30 11.95
C GLU A 50 -7.66 10.48 11.04
N ALA A 51 -6.56 11.18 11.32
CA ALA A 51 -6.07 12.28 10.49
C ALA A 51 -5.66 11.84 9.07
N HIS A 52 -5.21 10.60 8.90
CA HIS A 52 -4.98 10.01 7.58
C HIS A 52 -6.30 9.64 6.88
N LEU A 53 -7.25 9.07 7.62
CA LEU A 53 -8.55 8.66 7.08
C LEU A 53 -9.41 9.84 6.62
N ASP A 54 -9.27 11.02 7.23
CA ASP A 54 -9.92 12.26 6.75
C ASP A 54 -9.64 12.58 5.27
N LYS A 55 -8.52 12.09 4.74
CA LYS A 55 -8.10 12.29 3.34
C LYS A 55 -8.32 11.05 2.48
N LEU A 56 -8.76 9.95 3.07
CA LEU A 56 -8.84 8.63 2.45
C LEU A 56 -10.30 8.19 2.39
N GLU A 57 -11.01 8.70 1.37
CA GLU A 57 -12.47 8.57 1.26
C GLU A 57 -12.95 7.12 1.44
N GLY A 58 -13.98 6.95 2.27
CA GLY A 58 -14.70 5.69 2.47
C GLY A 58 -13.98 4.64 3.32
N TRP A 59 -12.78 4.94 3.83
CA TRP A 59 -12.11 4.09 4.81
C TRP A 59 -12.48 4.48 6.22
N GLU A 60 -12.74 3.47 7.06
CA GLU A 60 -13.12 3.63 8.46
C GLU A 60 -12.13 2.89 9.35
N TYR A 61 -11.88 3.43 10.54
CA TYR A 61 -11.07 2.75 11.56
C TYR A 61 -11.96 1.82 12.39
N GLU A 62 -11.64 0.52 12.39
CA GLU A 62 -12.39 -0.52 13.07
C GLU A 62 -11.55 -1.23 14.14
N GLU A 63 -12.17 -1.50 15.29
CA GLU A 63 -11.64 -2.35 16.36
C GLU A 63 -10.26 -1.93 16.89
N GLY A 64 -9.86 -0.66 16.68
CA GLY A 64 -8.59 -0.15 17.15
C GLY A 64 -7.36 -0.78 16.48
N ARG A 65 -7.51 -1.42 15.31
CA ARG A 65 -6.37 -2.02 14.59
C ARG A 65 -6.55 -2.19 13.09
N TRP A 66 -7.76 -2.01 12.55
CA TRP A 66 -8.05 -2.24 11.14
C TRP A 66 -8.49 -0.94 10.49
N ILE A 67 -8.08 -0.73 9.25
CA ILE A 67 -8.81 0.17 8.36
C ILE A 67 -9.65 -0.68 7.41
N VAL A 68 -10.89 -0.28 7.18
CA VAL A 68 -11.87 -1.06 6.40
C VAL A 68 -12.59 -0.16 5.41
N ARG A 69 -12.75 -0.66 4.17
CA ARG A 69 -13.59 -0.02 3.15
C ARG A 69 -14.41 -1.02 2.38
N LYS A 70 -15.65 -0.63 2.06
CA LYS A 70 -16.57 -1.36 1.20
C LYS A 70 -16.65 -0.69 -0.19
N PHE A 71 -16.33 -1.45 -1.23
CA PHE A 71 -16.38 -1.04 -2.63
C PHE A 71 -17.58 -1.71 -3.31
N THR A 72 -18.47 -0.93 -3.92
CA THR A 72 -19.73 -1.45 -4.50
C THR A 72 -19.72 -1.34 -6.02
N PHE A 73 -20.08 -2.42 -6.71
CA PHE A 73 -20.01 -2.53 -8.15
C PHE A 73 -21.39 -2.77 -8.79
N THR A 74 -21.52 -2.44 -10.08
CA THR A 74 -22.77 -2.65 -10.83
C THR A 74 -23.01 -4.12 -11.18
N SER A 75 -21.96 -4.95 -11.22
CA SER A 75 -22.02 -6.38 -11.49
C SER A 75 -20.98 -7.14 -10.66
N PHE A 76 -21.23 -8.44 -10.45
CA PHE A 76 -20.29 -9.33 -9.76
C PHE A 76 -18.92 -9.35 -10.45
N MET A 77 -18.90 -9.46 -11.78
CA MET A 77 -17.64 -9.52 -12.54
C MET A 77 -16.82 -8.23 -12.49
N LYS A 78 -17.45 -7.05 -12.33
CA LYS A 78 -16.71 -5.81 -12.05
C LYS A 78 -15.99 -5.88 -10.69
N GLY A 79 -16.63 -6.45 -9.67
CA GLY A 79 -16.01 -6.69 -8.37
C GLY A 79 -14.84 -7.69 -8.46
N ILE A 80 -14.98 -8.77 -9.23
CA ILE A 80 -13.87 -9.72 -9.46
C ILE A 80 -12.69 -9.06 -10.16
N ALA A 81 -12.93 -8.22 -11.18
CA ALA A 81 -11.87 -7.48 -11.84
C ALA A 81 -11.15 -6.50 -10.89
N PHE A 82 -11.89 -5.89 -9.95
CA PHE A 82 -11.28 -5.04 -8.93
C PHE A 82 -10.41 -5.84 -7.96
N VAL A 83 -10.83 -7.05 -7.58
CA VAL A 83 -10.03 -7.94 -6.72
C VAL A 83 -8.72 -8.34 -7.40
N ASP A 84 -8.71 -8.52 -8.73
CA ASP A 84 -7.47 -8.77 -9.49
C ASP A 84 -6.49 -7.60 -9.41
N GLU A 85 -6.97 -6.37 -9.61
CA GLU A 85 -6.18 -5.14 -9.44
C GLU A 85 -5.65 -4.98 -7.99
N VAL A 86 -6.48 -5.28 -6.99
CA VAL A 86 -6.07 -5.30 -5.57
C VAL A 86 -4.92 -6.28 -5.36
N GLY A 87 -5.01 -7.50 -5.92
CA GLY A 87 -3.95 -8.50 -5.82
C GLY A 87 -2.61 -8.04 -6.42
N LEU A 88 -2.66 -7.37 -7.58
CA LEU A 88 -1.45 -6.80 -8.21
C LEU A 88 -0.82 -5.68 -7.36
N ILE A 89 -1.65 -4.81 -6.78
CA ILE A 89 -1.18 -3.74 -5.89
C ILE A 89 -0.55 -4.34 -4.63
N SER A 90 -1.19 -5.34 -4.02
CA SER A 90 -0.71 -6.01 -2.82
C SER A 90 0.63 -6.71 -3.01
N GLU A 91 0.81 -7.42 -4.12
CA GLU A 91 2.10 -8.04 -4.43
C GLU A 91 3.20 -6.97 -4.61
N ALA A 92 2.88 -5.84 -5.24
CA ALA A 92 3.84 -4.74 -5.41
C ALA A 92 4.23 -4.08 -4.07
N PHE A 93 3.32 -4.05 -3.10
CA PHE A 93 3.57 -3.56 -1.74
C PHE A 93 4.20 -4.61 -0.83
N ASN A 94 4.11 -5.90 -1.20
CA ASN A 94 4.36 -7.04 -0.32
C ASN A 94 3.58 -6.90 1.01
N HIS A 95 2.32 -6.45 0.90
CA HIS A 95 1.40 -6.23 2.01
C HIS A 95 0.00 -6.63 1.53
N HIS A 96 -0.73 -7.42 2.31
CA HIS A 96 -1.90 -8.13 1.80
C HIS A 96 -3.14 -7.85 2.66
N PRO A 97 -4.24 -7.35 2.07
CA PRO A 97 -5.47 -7.11 2.78
C PRO A 97 -6.24 -8.41 2.99
N PHE A 98 -7.17 -8.38 3.94
CA PHE A 98 -8.26 -9.35 3.97
C PHE A 98 -9.34 -8.91 2.97
N ILE A 99 -9.74 -9.84 2.10
CA ILE A 99 -10.71 -9.57 1.03
C ILE A 99 -11.96 -10.42 1.27
N THR A 100 -13.11 -9.75 1.36
CA THR A 100 -14.43 -10.39 1.37
C THR A 100 -15.21 -9.98 0.14
N ILE A 101 -15.77 -10.96 -0.59
CA ILE A 101 -16.61 -10.72 -1.77
C ILE A 101 -18.04 -11.13 -1.41
N ASP A 102 -18.91 -10.15 -1.19
CA ASP A 102 -20.35 -10.34 -0.95
C ASP A 102 -21.14 -9.85 -2.16
N HIS A 103 -21.29 -10.74 -3.14
CA HIS A 103 -21.93 -10.46 -4.42
C HIS A 103 -21.32 -9.23 -5.13
N LYS A 104 -21.98 -8.07 -5.08
CA LYS A 104 -21.53 -6.83 -5.75
C LYS A 104 -20.69 -5.94 -4.84
N VAL A 105 -20.40 -6.36 -3.62
CA VAL A 105 -19.63 -5.59 -2.65
C VAL A 105 -18.33 -6.32 -2.36
N VAL A 106 -17.21 -5.64 -2.53
CA VAL A 106 -15.89 -6.09 -2.10
C VAL A 106 -15.50 -5.30 -0.86
N THR A 107 -15.21 -5.99 0.23
CA THR A 107 -14.72 -5.35 1.47
C THR A 107 -13.23 -5.66 1.62
N LEU A 108 -12.43 -4.62 1.82
CA LEU A 108 -11.00 -4.74 2.11
C LEU A 108 -10.77 -4.34 3.57
N ARG A 109 -9.95 -5.12 4.29
CA ARG A 109 -9.44 -4.77 5.62
C ARG A 109 -7.92 -4.83 5.62
N LEU A 110 -7.27 -3.77 6.08
CA LEU A 110 -5.81 -3.66 6.17
C LEU A 110 -5.36 -3.48 7.62
N THR A 111 -4.23 -4.11 7.95
CA THR A 111 -3.45 -3.90 9.17
C THR A 111 -2.04 -4.40 8.92
N SER A 112 -1.04 -3.77 9.50
CA SER A 112 0.31 -4.32 9.59
C SER A 112 0.33 -5.37 10.70
N TRP A 113 0.03 -6.62 10.33
CA TRP A 113 -0.22 -7.71 11.27
C TRP A 113 0.94 -7.94 12.23
N ASP A 114 2.16 -7.94 11.70
CA ASP A 114 3.38 -8.21 12.47
C ASP A 114 3.76 -7.05 13.39
N ASP A 115 3.45 -5.81 12.99
CA ASP A 115 3.68 -4.60 13.80
C ASP A 115 2.56 -4.39 14.85
N GLY A 116 1.42 -5.08 14.69
CA GLY A 116 0.31 -5.05 15.66
C GLY A 116 -0.64 -3.88 15.51
N GLY A 117 -0.65 -3.18 14.37
CA GLY A 117 -1.55 -2.05 14.14
C GLY A 117 -1.42 -1.44 12.75
N ILE A 118 -1.91 -0.21 12.59
CA ILE A 118 -1.84 0.52 11.32
C ILE A 118 -0.48 1.21 11.22
N THR A 119 0.18 1.05 10.08
CA THR A 119 1.42 1.77 9.76
C THR A 119 1.25 2.56 8.47
N ALA A 120 2.31 3.26 8.07
CA ALA A 120 2.33 4.03 6.83
C ALA A 120 2.05 3.18 5.57
N ILE A 121 2.34 1.87 5.58
CA ILE A 121 2.11 1.00 4.42
C ILE A 121 0.62 0.77 4.19
N ASP A 122 -0.17 0.57 5.26
CA ASP A 122 -1.62 0.39 5.20
C ASP A 122 -2.30 1.61 4.55
N ILE A 123 -1.93 2.82 4.98
CA ILE A 123 -2.50 4.07 4.45
C ILE A 123 -2.15 4.26 2.97
N LYS A 124 -0.90 3.99 2.59
CA LYS A 124 -0.45 4.14 1.19
C LYS A 124 -1.12 3.13 0.28
N GLU A 125 -1.25 1.88 0.72
CA GLU A 125 -1.87 0.83 -0.08
C GLU A 125 -3.38 1.07 -0.22
N ALA A 126 -4.05 1.48 0.85
CA ALA A 126 -5.45 1.85 0.82
C ALA A 126 -5.76 2.99 -0.18
N GLN A 127 -4.84 3.96 -0.32
CA GLN A 127 -4.93 5.00 -1.35
C GLN A 127 -4.81 4.43 -2.77
N GLN A 128 -3.93 3.45 -3.00
CA GLN A 128 -3.81 2.80 -4.31
C GLN A 128 -5.09 2.04 -4.69
N TYR A 129 -5.77 1.43 -3.72
CA TYR A 129 -7.08 0.79 -3.96
C TYR A 129 -8.16 1.81 -4.32
N ASN A 130 -8.18 2.98 -3.68
CA ASN A 130 -9.09 4.07 -4.04
C ASN A 130 -8.89 4.49 -5.49
N GLU A 131 -7.63 4.72 -5.88
CA GLU A 131 -7.29 5.11 -7.25
C GLU A 131 -7.66 4.02 -8.27
N ALA A 132 -7.47 2.74 -7.93
CA ALA A 132 -7.89 1.62 -8.78
C ALA A 132 -9.41 1.59 -8.94
N TYR A 133 -10.15 1.74 -7.84
CA TYR A 133 -11.61 1.79 -7.86
C TYR A 133 -12.13 2.94 -8.71
N ASP A 134 -11.61 4.15 -8.52
CA ASP A 134 -12.03 5.34 -9.25
C ASP A 134 -11.77 5.20 -10.77
N ARG A 135 -10.61 4.67 -11.17
CA ARG A 135 -10.31 4.37 -12.58
C ARG A 135 -11.32 3.38 -13.18
N MET A 136 -11.77 2.39 -12.42
CA MET A 136 -12.73 1.39 -12.90
C MET A 136 -14.17 1.91 -12.97
N MET A 137 -14.52 2.92 -12.16
CA MET A 137 -15.87 3.48 -12.09
C MET A 137 -16.08 4.66 -13.04
N GLN A 138 -15.01 5.30 -13.52
CA GLN A 138 -15.07 6.35 -14.54
C GLN A 138 -15.27 5.81 -15.97
N ASN A 139 -15.25 4.47 -16.16
CA ASN A 139 -15.38 3.76 -17.43
C ASN A 139 -16.60 2.82 -17.49
#